data_AF-A0A938LNF4-F1
#
_entry.id   AF-A0A938LNF4-F1
#
_cell.length_a   1.000
_cell.length_b   1.000
_cell.length_c   1.000
_cell.angle_alpha   90.00
_cell.angle_beta   90.00
_cell.angle_gamma   90.00
#
_symmetry.space_group_name_H-M   'P 1'
#
loop_
_entity.id
_entity.type
_entity.pdbx_description
1 polymer ?
#
loop_
_entity_poly.entity_id
_entity_poly.type
_entity_poly.pdbx_seq_one_letter_code
_entity_poly.pdbx_strand_id
1 'polypeptide(L)'
;MRSPISTSGTIQPATKSTSSLIRAGTWPIEIKSGQTFISDYLQSLTCWYSLPNQAHAQATLVYGGDMSYLRQGIAVLSWQLGCPRFSMTSTLPF
;
A
#
# COMPACT_ATOMS: atom_id res chain seq x y z
N MET A 1 -29.99 57.79 -3.89
CA MET A 1 -28.78 57.22 -3.26
C MET A 1 -28.29 56.07 -4.12
N ARG A 2 -27.15 56.23 -4.82
CA ARG A 2 -26.49 55.16 -5.59
C ARG A 2 -25.29 54.67 -4.76
N SER A 3 -25.19 53.36 -4.55
CA SER A 3 -24.09 52.72 -3.81
C SER A 3 -22.76 52.85 -4.56
N PRO A 4 -21.61 52.99 -3.88
CA PRO A 4 -20.31 52.90 -4.52
C PRO A 4 -19.87 51.44 -4.70
N ILE A 5 -19.22 51.18 -5.84
CA ILE A 5 -18.56 49.91 -6.19
C ILE A 5 -17.23 49.86 -5.43
N SER A 6 -17.03 48.80 -4.63
CA SER A 6 -15.73 48.51 -4.01
C SER A 6 -14.97 47.53 -4.90
N THR A 7 -13.99 48.04 -5.64
CA THR A 7 -13.01 47.21 -6.36
C THR A 7 -11.79 47.07 -5.47
N SER A 8 -11.60 45.91 -4.83
CA SER A 8 -10.33 45.53 -4.23
C SER A 8 -10.17 44.02 -4.22
N GLY A 9 -9.87 43.45 -5.39
CA GLY A 9 -9.44 42.07 -5.54
C GLY A 9 -7.93 42.03 -5.73
N THR A 10 -7.17 42.01 -4.64
CA THR A 10 -5.75 41.66 -4.68
C THR A 10 -5.65 40.19 -5.12
N ILE A 11 -5.18 39.94 -6.34
CA ILE A 11 -4.87 38.58 -6.79
C ILE A 11 -3.70 38.09 -5.94
N GLN A 12 -3.99 37.17 -5.01
CA GLN A 12 -2.94 36.38 -4.35
C GLN A 12 -2.27 35.52 -5.43
N PRO A 13 -0.92 35.54 -5.57
CA PRO A 13 -0.25 34.60 -6.44
C PRO A 13 -0.54 33.19 -5.93
N ALA A 14 -1.05 32.33 -6.81
CA ALA A 14 -1.34 30.93 -6.51
C ALA A 14 -0.13 30.30 -5.81
N THR A 15 -0.26 30.03 -4.52
CA THR A 15 0.71 29.22 -3.79
C THR A 15 0.75 27.88 -4.51
N LYS A 16 1.90 27.57 -5.12
CA LYS A 16 2.15 26.30 -5.80
C LYS A 16 1.62 25.19 -4.89
N SER A 17 0.60 24.49 -5.37
CA SER A 17 0.09 23.28 -4.73
C SER A 17 1.26 22.30 -4.71
N THR A 18 1.94 22.22 -3.58
CA THR A 18 3.02 21.26 -3.34
C THR A 18 2.36 19.91 -3.42
N SER A 19 2.45 19.28 -4.60
CA SER A 19 2.14 17.88 -4.78
C SER A 19 2.96 17.12 -3.75
N SER A 20 2.29 16.62 -2.71
CA SER A 20 2.84 15.61 -1.82
C SER A 20 3.43 14.54 -2.72
N LEU A 21 4.75 14.46 -2.79
CA LEU A 21 5.44 13.50 -3.63
C LEU A 21 4.89 12.13 -3.24
N ILE A 22 4.12 11.50 -4.14
CA ILE A 22 3.77 10.10 -3.99
C ILE A 22 5.11 9.38 -4.00
N ARG A 23 5.63 9.03 -2.82
CA ARG A 23 6.78 8.15 -2.73
C ARG A 23 6.30 6.80 -3.26
N ALA A 24 6.67 6.50 -4.49
CA ALA A 24 6.41 5.21 -5.11
C ALA A 24 7.19 4.14 -4.33
N GLY A 25 6.48 3.35 -3.54
CA GLY A 25 7.00 2.12 -2.95
C GLY A 25 6.77 0.93 -3.89
N THR A 26 7.50 -0.15 -3.66
CA THR A 26 7.27 -1.43 -4.38
C THR A 26 6.36 -2.32 -3.56
N TRP A 27 5.52 -3.11 -4.23
CA TRP A 27 4.68 -4.12 -3.56
C TRP A 27 5.18 -5.50 -3.97
N PRO A 28 6.04 -6.15 -3.18
CA PRO A 28 6.56 -7.45 -3.54
C PRO A 28 5.46 -8.50 -3.39
N ILE A 29 5.11 -9.13 -4.52
CA ILE A 29 4.10 -10.18 -4.60
C ILE A 29 4.76 -11.43 -5.19
N GLU A 30 4.64 -12.55 -4.48
CA GLU A 30 5.06 -13.86 -4.96
C GLU A 30 3.85 -14.77 -5.11
N ILE A 31 3.79 -15.55 -6.18
CA ILE A 31 2.68 -16.47 -6.45
C ILE A 31 3.23 -17.88 -6.60
N LYS A 32 2.67 -18.82 -5.83
CA LYS A 32 2.99 -20.25 -5.91
C LYS A 32 1.70 -21.04 -6.13
N SER A 33 1.70 -21.95 -7.11
CA SER A 33 0.54 -22.80 -7.37
C SER A 33 0.36 -23.94 -6.34
N GLY A 34 1.39 -24.23 -5.54
CA GLY A 34 1.35 -25.29 -4.53
C GLY A 34 0.41 -24.97 -3.37
N GLN A 35 -0.29 -26.00 -2.87
CA GLN A 35 -1.17 -25.91 -1.70
C GLN A 35 -0.37 -25.81 -0.39
N THR A 36 0.78 -26.49 -0.33
CA THR A 36 1.62 -26.54 0.86
C THR A 36 2.43 -25.25 0.98
N PHE A 37 2.27 -24.57 2.10
CA PHE A 37 3.15 -23.48 2.48
C PHE A 37 4.50 -24.02 2.98
N ILE A 38 5.60 -23.48 2.47
CA ILE A 38 6.94 -23.63 3.06
C ILE A 38 7.52 -22.25 3.36
N SER A 39 8.22 -22.13 4.48
CA SER A 39 8.76 -20.84 4.97
C SER A 39 9.72 -20.18 4.00
N ASP A 40 10.40 -20.96 3.17
CA ASP A 40 11.43 -20.48 2.24
C ASP A 40 10.84 -19.57 1.16
N TYR A 41 9.52 -19.68 0.87
CA TYR A 41 8.81 -18.76 -0.02
C TYR A 41 8.84 -17.31 0.47
N LEU A 42 9.14 -17.06 1.75
CA LEU A 42 9.18 -15.73 2.33
C LEU A 42 10.54 -15.04 2.17
N GLN A 43 11.60 -15.75 1.80
CA GLN A 43 12.97 -15.21 1.79
C GLN A 43 13.14 -14.11 0.73
N SER A 44 12.69 -14.36 -0.49
CA SER A 44 12.62 -13.40 -1.60
C SER A 44 11.82 -12.16 -1.22
N LEU A 45 10.60 -12.36 -0.71
CA LEU A 45 9.72 -11.27 -0.27
C LEU A 45 10.35 -10.42 0.82
N THR A 46 11.02 -11.05 1.78
CA THR A 46 11.76 -10.36 2.86
C THR A 46 12.91 -9.52 2.30
N CYS A 47 13.66 -10.04 1.33
CA CYS A 47 14.73 -9.30 0.65
C CYS A 47 14.19 -8.00 0.03
N TRP A 48 13.12 -8.09 -0.77
CA TRP A 48 12.53 -6.91 -1.42
C TRP A 48 11.91 -5.92 -0.44
N TYR A 49 11.22 -6.42 0.59
CA TYR A 49 10.64 -5.59 1.65
C TYR A 49 11.71 -4.85 2.48
N SER A 50 12.89 -5.44 2.64
CA SER A 50 13.99 -4.84 3.43
C SER A 50 14.73 -3.70 2.73
N LEU A 51 14.41 -3.41 1.46
CA LEU A 51 15.10 -2.35 0.72
C LEU A 51 14.78 -0.96 1.31
N PRO A 52 15.74 -0.02 1.29
CA PRO A 52 15.49 1.35 1.75
C PRO A 52 14.40 2.06 0.94
N ASN A 53 13.72 3.03 1.56
CA ASN A 53 12.68 3.86 0.94
C ASN A 53 11.42 3.13 0.45
N GLN A 54 11.17 1.91 0.94
CA GLN A 54 9.95 1.15 0.69
C GLN A 54 8.78 1.61 1.58
N ALA A 55 8.55 2.93 1.62
CA ALA A 55 7.41 3.49 2.34
C ALA A 55 6.15 2.83 1.77
N HIS A 56 5.44 2.08 2.61
CA HIS A 56 4.20 1.36 2.31
C HIS A 56 4.30 -0.05 1.71
N ALA A 57 5.46 -0.62 1.40
CA ALA A 57 5.51 -1.97 0.86
C ALA A 57 4.95 -3.01 1.87
N GLN A 58 3.84 -3.69 1.60
CA GLN A 58 3.49 -4.96 2.28
C GLN A 58 3.81 -6.11 1.34
N ALA A 59 4.74 -6.97 1.78
CA ALA A 59 5.02 -8.22 1.10
C ALA A 59 3.82 -9.17 1.16
N THR A 60 3.54 -9.83 0.03
CA THR A 60 2.41 -10.75 -0.10
C THR A 60 2.82 -12.02 -0.83
N LEU A 61 2.50 -13.18 -0.25
CA LEU A 61 2.55 -14.49 -0.89
C LEU A 61 1.12 -14.91 -1.25
N VAL A 62 0.85 -15.18 -2.51
CA VAL A 62 -0.38 -15.85 -2.95
C VAL A 62 -0.07 -17.33 -3.19
N TYR A 63 -0.88 -18.22 -2.61
CA TYR A 63 -0.64 -19.67 -2.70
C TYR A 63 -1.91 -20.50 -2.86
N GLY A 64 -1.73 -21.78 -3.17
CA GLY A 64 -2.82 -22.70 -3.47
C GLY A 64 -3.59 -23.26 -2.28
N GLY A 65 -3.18 -22.95 -1.04
CA GLY A 65 -3.82 -23.45 0.18
C GLY A 65 -5.17 -22.83 0.46
N ASP A 66 -5.79 -23.23 1.57
CA ASP A 66 -7.19 -22.91 1.85
C ASP A 66 -7.35 -21.77 2.87
N MET A 67 -6.23 -21.31 3.46
CA MET A 67 -6.25 -20.33 4.54
C MET A 67 -5.40 -19.11 4.20
N SER A 68 -5.93 -17.93 4.52
CA SER A 68 -5.19 -16.68 4.47
C SER A 68 -4.80 -16.25 5.88
N TYR A 69 -3.56 -15.82 6.09
CA TYR A 69 -3.00 -15.49 7.40
C TYR A 69 -1.79 -14.55 7.29
N LEU A 70 -1.32 -14.03 8.43
CA LEU A 70 -0.07 -13.26 8.51
C LEU A 70 1.06 -14.16 9.02
N ARG A 71 2.23 -14.08 8.40
CA ARG A 71 3.43 -14.77 8.86
C ARG A 71 4.63 -13.84 8.74
N GLN A 72 5.30 -13.56 9.86
CA GLN A 72 6.46 -12.65 9.89
C GLN A 72 6.16 -11.26 9.29
N GLY A 73 4.93 -10.77 9.44
CA GLY A 73 4.49 -9.51 8.84
C GLY A 73 4.16 -9.57 7.34
N ILE A 74 4.32 -10.74 6.70
CA ILE A 74 3.97 -10.98 5.29
C ILE A 74 2.55 -11.55 5.23
N ALA A 75 1.74 -11.03 4.30
CA ALA A 75 0.42 -11.56 4.02
C ALA A 75 0.55 -12.86 3.21
N VAL A 76 0.02 -13.97 3.72
CA VAL A 76 -0.11 -15.23 2.98
C VAL A 76 -1.59 -15.37 2.60
N LEU A 77 -1.88 -15.33 1.30
CA LEU A 77 -3.23 -15.30 0.75
C LEU A 77 -3.50 -16.56 -0.04
N SER A 78 -4.53 -17.30 0.36
CA SER A 78 -5.11 -18.34 -0.50
C SER A 78 -5.62 -17.71 -1.81
N TRP A 79 -5.46 -18.41 -2.92
CA TRP A 79 -6.07 -18.01 -4.21
C TRP A 79 -7.48 -18.57 -4.42
N GLN A 80 -8.01 -19.36 -3.47
CA GLN A 80 -9.30 -19.99 -3.61
C GLN A 80 -10.42 -18.94 -3.55
N LEU A 81 -11.44 -19.14 -4.37
CA LEU A 81 -12.62 -18.27 -4.43
C LEU A 81 -13.36 -18.35 -3.10
N GLY A 82 -13.34 -17.26 -2.32
CA GLY A 82 -13.89 -17.20 -0.96
C GLY A 82 -13.00 -16.50 0.04
N CYS A 83 -11.76 -16.15 -0.34
CA CYS A 83 -10.87 -15.38 0.52
C CYS A 83 -11.54 -14.07 0.96
N PRO A 84 -11.66 -13.80 2.28
CA PRO A 84 -12.23 -12.54 2.74
C PRO A 84 -11.38 -11.40 2.17
N ARG A 85 -12.04 -10.35 1.71
CA ARG A 85 -11.38 -9.15 1.23
C ARG A 85 -10.50 -8.60 2.35
N PHE A 86 -9.20 -8.85 2.26
CA PHE A 86 -8.22 -8.29 3.16
C PHE A 86 -8.16 -6.78 2.90
N SER A 87 -8.71 -5.99 3.82
CA SER A 87 -8.51 -4.55 3.83
C SER A 87 -7.05 -4.29 4.23
N MET A 88 -6.18 -4.13 3.24
CA MET A 88 -4.76 -3.76 3.39
C MET A 88 -4.53 -2.35 3.99
N THR A 89 -5.59 -1.66 4.41
CA THR A 89 -5.53 -0.41 5.17
C THR A 89 -5.55 -0.70 6.67
N SER A 90 -4.53 -1.38 7.19
CA SER A 90 -4.23 -1.33 8.61
C SER A 90 -2.97 -0.49 8.80
N THR A 91 -3.17 0.82 8.94
CA THR A 91 -2.21 1.67 9.64
C THR A 91 -2.30 1.28 11.11
N LEU A 92 -1.45 0.36 11.56
CA LEU A 92 -1.18 0.25 13.00
C LEU A 92 -0.17 1.35 13.36
N PRO A 93 -0.41 2.10 14.46
CA PRO A 93 0.61 3.00 14.99
C PRO A 93 1.75 2.15 15.58
N PHE A 94 2.93 2.77 15.55
CA PHE A 94 4.26 2.28 15.90
C PHE A 94 4.35 1.38 17.14
#